data_AF-A0A351SYG2-F1
#
_entry.id   AF-A0A351SYG2-F1
#
_cell.length_a   1.000
_cell.length_b   1.000
_cell.length_c   1.000
_cell.angle_alpha   90.00
_cell.angle_beta   90.00
_cell.angle_gamma   90.00
#
_symmetry.space_group_name_H-M   'P 1'
#
loop_
_entity.id
_entity.type
_entity.pdbx_description
1 polymer ?
#
loop_
_entity_poly.entity_id
_entity_poly.type
_entity_poly.pdbx_seq_one_letter_code
_entity_poly.pdbx_strand_id
1 'polypeptide(L)'
;TIELAVLGTSIAQQEVGKLGGVMEGVKDTFRHWWLVIRCSALGTFAAIIPGMGAATTQWLAYAHAVQSSPNKERFGKGAVEGVLGPGAANNSTLGGSLITTIAFGVPASVIMAILLGAFIIQGIVPGPDMLLPPPKGKLDLTFSFVWVIIISNVITVAACFLFLKPLVKITQVRGSLLIPLILLLIYLGAFAEKNAFEDMIVVLFFGALGWIMEKFKWPRPPVLLGLVLGPLAENRLFLSSDNYGAAWLWRPGVLIIFALTLAGILYPIIKERRQKRKSERQPAVTGGTKPEAREISFRFSRGSLFSASIVVLLGLALWQSRNFGYRAGLFPWAIGFPVLALAIVQLGMELLGFKKKPRAAEFGPGVGPEISPELAYRRTLAILGWTIGFFVGIWLLGFSLAVPTTIILYLKFAKEKWPITLALALVAWLFFYGLFDYALHVPFPDGQLFLWLGLIAS
;
A
#
# COMPACT_ATOMS: atom_id res chain seq x y z
N THR A 1 -2.39 -4.72 -10.93
CA THR A 1 -3.32 -4.56 -12.08
C THR A 1 -2.62 -4.75 -13.40
N ILE A 2 -1.53 -4.02 -13.65
CA ILE A 2 -0.77 -4.14 -14.91
C ILE A 2 -0.26 -5.58 -15.13
N GLU A 3 0.34 -6.19 -14.13
CA GLU A 3 0.83 -7.58 -14.19
C GLU A 3 -0.28 -8.60 -14.49
N LEU A 4 -1.43 -8.48 -13.81
CA LEU A 4 -2.63 -9.30 -14.05
C LEU A 4 -3.13 -9.21 -15.49
N ALA A 5 -3.09 -8.00 -16.04
CA ALA A 5 -3.53 -7.71 -17.38
C ALA A 5 -2.48 -8.07 -18.46
N VAL A 6 -1.20 -8.02 -18.10
CA VAL A 6 -0.08 -8.54 -18.90
C VAL A 6 -0.12 -10.06 -18.97
N LEU A 7 -0.45 -10.74 -17.87
CA LEU A 7 -0.62 -12.19 -17.85
C LEU A 7 -1.86 -12.59 -18.66
N GLY A 8 -2.95 -11.81 -18.58
CA GLY A 8 -4.21 -12.11 -19.26
C GLY A 8 -4.90 -13.38 -18.74
N THR A 9 -4.39 -13.93 -17.64
CA THR A 9 -4.93 -15.10 -16.93
C THR A 9 -5.59 -14.67 -15.63
N SER A 10 -6.19 -15.61 -14.93
CA SER A 10 -6.64 -15.43 -13.54
C SER A 10 -5.46 -15.27 -12.57
N ILE A 11 -5.76 -14.76 -11.37
CA ILE A 11 -4.78 -14.64 -10.27
C ILE A 11 -4.29 -16.03 -9.85
N ALA A 12 -5.20 -17.00 -9.77
CA ALA A 12 -4.87 -18.41 -9.60
C ALA A 12 -4.75 -19.08 -10.97
N GLN A 13 -3.54 -19.56 -11.32
CA GLN A 13 -3.28 -20.25 -12.59
C GLN A 13 -3.56 -21.75 -12.53
N GLN A 14 -3.59 -22.33 -11.33
CA GLN A 14 -4.01 -23.72 -11.13
C GLN A 14 -5.53 -23.80 -10.96
N GLU A 15 -6.15 -24.75 -11.65
CA GLU A 15 -7.52 -25.15 -11.34
C GLU A 15 -7.53 -25.71 -9.92
N VAL A 16 -8.12 -24.95 -8.99
CA VAL A 16 -8.38 -25.43 -7.64
C VAL A 16 -9.40 -26.55 -7.77
N GLY A 17 -8.94 -27.80 -7.63
CA GLY A 17 -9.79 -28.98 -7.56
C GLY A 17 -10.63 -28.99 -6.28
N LYS A 18 -10.70 -30.13 -5.57
CA LYS A 18 -11.31 -30.11 -4.22
C LYS A 18 -10.48 -29.19 -3.31
N LEU A 19 -11.14 -28.29 -2.58
CA LEU A 19 -10.53 -27.43 -1.56
C LEU A 19 -9.71 -28.27 -0.57
N GLY A 20 -8.40 -28.34 -0.79
CA GLY A 20 -7.44 -28.97 0.10
C GLY A 20 -6.68 -27.92 0.90
N GLY A 21 -6.29 -28.24 2.13
CA GLY A 21 -5.35 -27.40 2.90
C GLY A 21 -5.95 -26.22 3.67
N VAL A 22 -7.29 -26.05 3.73
CA VAL A 22 -7.91 -25.00 4.58
C VAL A 22 -7.50 -25.16 6.05
N MET A 23 -7.56 -26.39 6.56
CA MET A 23 -7.10 -26.70 7.92
C MET A 23 -5.59 -26.50 8.09
N GLU A 24 -4.81 -26.66 7.01
CA GLU A 24 -3.37 -26.38 7.02
C GLU A 24 -3.12 -24.87 7.18
N GLY A 25 -3.88 -24.02 6.49
CA GLY A 25 -3.81 -22.56 6.67
C GLY A 25 -4.22 -22.09 8.07
N VAL A 26 -5.22 -22.75 8.68
CA VAL A 26 -5.56 -22.52 10.09
C VAL A 26 -4.39 -22.91 11.00
N LYS A 27 -3.83 -24.11 10.80
CA LYS A 27 -2.65 -24.56 11.55
C LYS A 27 -1.46 -23.64 11.37
N ASP A 28 -1.24 -23.10 10.17
CA ASP A 28 -0.14 -22.18 9.89
C ASP A 28 -0.24 -20.88 10.68
N THR A 29 -1.46 -20.43 10.99
CA THR A 29 -1.70 -19.28 11.88
C THR A 29 -1.15 -19.55 13.28
N PHE A 30 -1.33 -20.76 13.80
CA PHE A 30 -0.79 -21.18 15.10
C PHE A 30 0.70 -21.54 15.04
N ARG A 31 1.19 -22.12 13.94
CA ARG A 31 2.63 -22.39 13.75
C ARG A 31 3.44 -21.10 13.72
N HIS A 32 2.89 -20.04 13.11
CA HIS A 32 3.52 -18.72 13.03
C HIS A 32 2.95 -17.74 14.07
N TRP A 33 2.49 -18.21 15.22
CA TRP A 33 1.81 -17.37 16.23
C TRP A 33 2.63 -16.13 16.63
N TRP A 34 3.95 -16.25 16.73
CA TRP A 34 4.82 -15.12 17.08
C TRP A 34 4.88 -14.04 15.99
N LEU A 35 4.74 -14.42 14.72
CA LEU A 35 4.59 -13.46 13.64
C LEU A 35 3.24 -12.76 13.72
N VAL A 36 2.17 -13.55 13.94
CA VAL A 36 0.80 -13.03 14.08
C VAL A 36 0.73 -12.01 15.22
N ILE A 37 1.24 -12.33 16.41
CA ILE A 37 1.21 -11.41 17.56
C ILE A 37 2.01 -10.14 17.29
N ARG A 38 3.23 -10.26 16.75
CA ARG A 38 4.06 -9.07 16.46
C ARG A 38 3.38 -8.16 15.44
N CYS A 39 2.82 -8.73 14.37
CA CYS A 39 2.11 -7.94 13.36
C CYS A 39 0.77 -7.40 13.88
N SER A 40 0.05 -8.14 14.72
CA SER A 40 -1.15 -7.64 15.42
C SER A 40 -0.81 -6.47 16.33
N ALA A 41 0.26 -6.56 17.12
CA ALA A 41 0.74 -5.47 17.97
C ALA A 41 1.13 -4.25 17.14
N LEU A 42 1.91 -4.44 16.07
CA LEU A 42 2.21 -3.37 15.11
C LEU A 42 0.93 -2.72 14.59
N GLY A 43 -0.09 -3.53 14.27
CA GLY A 43 -1.37 -3.03 13.81
C GLY A 43 -2.15 -2.21 14.83
N THR A 44 -2.23 -2.69 16.06
CA THR A 44 -2.90 -1.97 17.15
C THR A 44 -2.17 -0.66 17.49
N PHE A 45 -0.84 -0.69 17.62
CA PHE A 45 -0.06 0.52 17.94
C PHE A 45 -0.08 1.54 16.81
N ALA A 46 0.02 1.09 15.56
CA ALA A 46 -0.14 1.95 14.39
C ALA A 46 -1.50 2.67 14.41
N ALA A 47 -2.56 1.94 14.71
CA ALA A 47 -3.92 2.46 14.70
C ALA A 47 -4.26 3.42 15.85
N ILE A 48 -3.51 3.38 16.97
CA ILE A 48 -3.60 4.37 18.04
C ILE A 48 -3.10 5.74 17.57
N ILE A 49 -2.28 5.80 16.52
CA ILE A 49 -1.79 7.06 15.95
C ILE A 49 -2.84 7.58 14.96
N PRO A 50 -3.54 8.69 15.25
CA PRO A 50 -4.55 9.21 14.34
C PRO A 50 -3.96 9.56 12.98
N GLY A 51 -4.68 9.22 11.91
CA GLY A 51 -4.25 9.44 10.54
C GLY A 51 -3.35 8.35 9.95
N MET A 52 -2.94 7.34 10.73
CA MET A 52 -2.24 6.17 10.19
C MET A 52 -3.27 5.18 9.61
N GLY A 53 -3.47 5.23 8.30
CA GLY A 53 -4.46 4.40 7.62
C GLY A 53 -4.11 2.90 7.61
N ALA A 54 -5.14 2.03 7.62
CA ALA A 54 -4.98 0.57 7.65
C ALA A 54 -4.06 0.01 6.55
N ALA A 55 -4.09 0.60 5.34
CA ALA A 55 -3.24 0.19 4.23
C ALA A 55 -1.74 0.35 4.54
N THR A 56 -1.34 1.43 5.24
CA THR A 56 0.06 1.64 5.62
C THR A 56 0.53 0.62 6.64
N THR A 57 -0.34 0.33 7.60
CA THR A 57 -0.11 -0.66 8.65
C THR A 57 0.10 -2.06 8.07
N GLN A 58 -0.68 -2.43 7.05
CA GLN A 58 -0.51 -3.70 6.32
C GLN A 58 0.86 -3.77 5.61
N TRP A 59 1.27 -2.69 4.95
CA TRP A 59 2.59 -2.62 4.30
C TRP A 59 3.74 -2.66 5.29
N LEU A 60 3.60 -1.99 6.43
CA LEU A 60 4.56 -2.04 7.52
C LEU A 60 4.67 -3.45 8.09
N ALA A 61 3.55 -4.12 8.32
CA ALA A 61 3.50 -5.50 8.79
C ALA A 61 4.10 -6.48 7.76
N TYR A 62 3.85 -6.27 6.45
CA TYR A 62 4.51 -7.03 5.39
C TYR A 62 6.02 -6.85 5.44
N ALA A 63 6.50 -5.61 5.50
CA ALA A 63 7.93 -5.31 5.57
C ALA A 63 8.57 -5.94 6.81
N HIS A 64 7.88 -5.93 7.96
CA HIS A 64 8.32 -6.61 9.17
C HIS A 64 8.39 -8.13 8.99
N ALA A 65 7.38 -8.75 8.35
CA ALA A 65 7.36 -10.18 8.07
C ALA A 65 8.54 -10.60 7.18
N VAL A 66 8.82 -9.85 6.10
CA VAL A 66 9.97 -10.08 5.21
C VAL A 66 11.29 -9.94 5.98
N GLN A 67 11.43 -8.90 6.79
CA GLN A 67 12.69 -8.62 7.49
C GLN A 67 13.00 -9.66 8.56
N SER A 68 11.97 -10.14 9.26
CA SER A 68 12.08 -11.10 10.36
C SER A 68 12.17 -12.56 9.91
N SER A 69 11.78 -12.87 8.67
CA SER A 69 11.87 -14.24 8.16
C SER A 69 13.30 -14.64 7.78
N PRO A 70 13.74 -15.88 8.09
CA PRO A 70 15.00 -16.42 7.59
C PRO A 70 14.95 -16.68 6.08
N ASN A 71 13.78 -17.02 5.53
CA ASN A 71 13.60 -17.42 4.14
C ASN A 71 12.96 -16.31 3.31
N LYS A 72 13.67 -15.20 3.17
CA LYS A 72 13.19 -13.99 2.49
C LYS A 72 12.81 -14.22 1.02
N GLU A 73 13.43 -15.20 0.37
CA GLU A 73 13.26 -15.49 -1.07
C GLU A 73 11.89 -16.08 -1.43
N ARG A 74 11.12 -16.53 -0.44
CA ARG A 74 9.76 -17.06 -0.63
C ARG A 74 8.70 -15.95 -0.70
N PHE A 75 9.01 -14.74 -0.22
CA PHE A 75 8.06 -13.64 -0.23
C PHE A 75 7.78 -13.18 -1.66
N GLY A 76 6.51 -12.92 -1.98
CA GLY A 76 6.06 -12.68 -3.36
C GLY A 76 5.87 -13.96 -4.19
N LYS A 77 6.31 -15.12 -3.69
CA LYS A 77 6.16 -16.44 -4.34
C LYS A 77 5.22 -17.39 -3.57
N GLY A 78 4.31 -16.84 -2.77
CA GLY A 78 3.35 -17.62 -1.99
C GLY A 78 3.79 -18.00 -0.57
N ALA A 79 4.77 -17.30 0.03
CA ALA A 79 5.04 -17.43 1.46
C ALA A 79 3.80 -17.10 2.30
N VAL A 80 3.37 -18.05 3.15
CA VAL A 80 2.19 -17.90 4.03
C VAL A 80 2.41 -16.75 5.02
N GLU A 81 3.65 -16.54 5.46
CA GLU A 81 4.08 -15.43 6.31
C GLU A 81 3.77 -14.05 5.69
N GLY A 82 3.81 -13.96 4.35
CA GLY A 82 3.48 -12.75 3.60
C GLY A 82 1.99 -12.41 3.56
N VAL A 83 1.12 -13.34 3.97
CA VAL A 83 -0.34 -13.14 4.08
C VAL A 83 -0.73 -13.01 5.56
N LEU A 84 -0.21 -13.89 6.43
CA LEU A 84 -0.52 -13.88 7.86
C LEU A 84 -0.13 -12.57 8.52
N GLY A 85 1.06 -12.04 8.23
CA GLY A 85 1.55 -10.79 8.84
C GLY A 85 0.63 -9.60 8.55
N PRO A 86 0.43 -9.21 7.28
CA PRO A 86 -0.46 -8.11 6.92
C PRO A 86 -1.92 -8.37 7.31
N GLY A 87 -2.40 -9.61 7.22
CA GLY A 87 -3.76 -9.98 7.60
C GLY A 87 -4.02 -9.77 9.10
N ALA A 88 -3.07 -10.19 9.94
CA ALA A 88 -3.13 -9.99 11.38
C ALA A 88 -3.15 -8.49 11.75
N ALA A 89 -2.27 -7.70 11.12
CA ALA A 89 -2.20 -6.27 11.34
C ALA A 89 -3.47 -5.53 10.86
N ASN A 90 -4.07 -5.96 9.75
CA ASN A 90 -5.32 -5.40 9.24
C ASN A 90 -6.46 -5.56 10.24
N ASN A 91 -6.63 -6.76 10.80
CA ASN A 91 -7.69 -7.01 11.77
C ASN A 91 -7.44 -6.32 13.11
N SER A 92 -6.19 -6.26 13.58
CA SER A 92 -5.87 -5.64 14.88
C SER A 92 -5.94 -4.11 14.86
N THR A 93 -5.86 -3.50 13.67
CA THR A 93 -5.99 -2.04 13.47
C THR A 93 -7.34 -1.52 13.98
N LEU A 94 -8.42 -2.29 13.83
CA LEU A 94 -9.76 -1.88 14.30
C LEU A 94 -9.79 -1.68 15.81
N GLY A 95 -9.17 -2.59 16.57
CA GLY A 95 -9.08 -2.48 18.02
C GLY A 95 -8.28 -1.25 18.47
N GLY A 96 -7.17 -0.94 17.82
CA GLY A 96 -6.37 0.25 18.13
C GLY A 96 -7.08 1.55 17.76
N SER A 97 -7.78 1.57 16.62
CA SER A 97 -8.55 2.73 16.16
C SER A 97 -9.73 3.06 17.11
N LEU A 98 -10.30 2.03 17.73
CA LEU A 98 -11.38 2.22 18.71
C LEU A 98 -10.90 2.98 19.95
N ILE A 99 -9.65 2.74 20.39
CA ILE A 99 -9.08 3.38 21.59
C ILE A 99 -9.13 4.91 21.45
N THR A 100 -8.61 5.47 20.36
CA THR A 100 -8.60 6.94 20.18
C THR A 100 -9.99 7.50 19.99
N THR A 101 -10.85 6.76 19.29
CA THR A 101 -12.21 7.18 18.99
C THR A 101 -13.05 7.25 20.27
N ILE A 102 -12.93 6.26 21.15
CA ILE A 102 -13.64 6.23 22.43
C ILE A 102 -13.02 7.19 23.44
N ALA A 103 -11.69 7.16 23.59
CA ALA A 103 -11.01 7.89 24.68
C ALA A 103 -10.94 9.39 24.43
N PHE A 104 -10.75 9.81 23.18
CA PHE A 104 -10.52 11.21 22.82
C PHE A 104 -11.63 11.81 21.95
N GLY A 105 -12.58 11.01 21.47
CA GLY A 105 -13.55 11.47 20.47
C GLY A 105 -12.92 11.81 19.12
N VAL A 106 -11.67 11.38 18.88
CA VAL A 106 -10.93 11.64 17.64
C VAL A 106 -10.87 10.36 16.81
N PRO A 107 -11.54 10.31 15.64
CA PRO A 107 -11.54 9.12 14.81
C PRO A 107 -10.16 8.88 14.21
N ALA A 108 -9.64 7.65 14.35
CA ALA A 108 -8.37 7.26 13.74
C ALA A 108 -8.49 6.90 12.24
N SER A 109 -9.71 6.61 11.76
CA SER A 109 -10.01 6.26 10.37
C SER A 109 -11.39 6.75 9.95
N VAL A 110 -11.66 6.77 8.63
CA VAL A 110 -12.97 7.16 8.07
C VAL A 110 -14.10 6.29 8.62
N ILE A 111 -13.87 4.98 8.77
CA ILE A 111 -14.84 4.04 9.34
C ILE A 111 -15.18 4.44 10.79
N MET A 112 -14.19 4.85 11.58
CA MET A 112 -14.42 5.30 12.95
C MET A 112 -15.09 6.68 13.03
N ALA A 113 -14.92 7.54 12.02
CA ALA A 113 -15.65 8.80 11.93
C ALA A 113 -17.15 8.58 11.70
N ILE A 114 -17.50 7.62 10.84
CA ILE A 114 -18.89 7.19 10.63
C ILE A 114 -19.46 6.61 11.93
N LEU A 115 -18.70 5.74 12.61
CA LEU A 115 -19.11 5.17 13.89
C LEU A 115 -19.31 6.25 14.97
N LEU A 116 -18.41 7.24 15.03
CA LEU A 116 -18.53 8.40 15.93
C LEU A 116 -19.80 9.21 15.63
N GLY A 117 -20.13 9.43 14.36
CA GLY A 117 -21.40 10.04 13.95
C GLY A 117 -22.60 9.24 14.44
N ALA A 118 -22.57 7.91 14.29
CA ALA A 118 -23.61 7.02 14.80
C ALA A 118 -23.73 7.08 16.33
N PHE A 119 -22.61 7.15 17.07
CA PHE A 119 -22.63 7.31 18.52
C PHE A 119 -23.29 8.62 18.94
N ILE A 120 -22.94 9.73 18.28
CA ILE A 120 -23.54 11.05 18.58
C ILE A 120 -25.06 11.02 18.33
N ILE A 121 -25.51 10.41 17.24
CA ILE A 121 -26.95 10.23 16.94
C ILE A 121 -27.65 9.43 18.05
N GLN A 122 -26.98 8.43 18.62
CA GLN A 122 -27.49 7.61 19.73
C GLN A 122 -27.29 8.27 21.12
N GLY A 123 -26.85 9.53 21.18
CA GLY A 123 -26.59 10.24 22.44
C GLY A 123 -25.35 9.76 23.21
N ILE A 124 -24.47 9.00 22.55
CA ILE A 124 -23.18 8.55 23.10
C ILE A 124 -22.14 9.56 22.64
N VAL A 125 -21.57 10.30 23.59
CA VAL A 125 -20.46 11.22 23.35
C VAL A 125 -19.16 10.57 23.84
N PRO A 126 -18.26 10.17 22.94
CA PRO A 126 -16.97 9.64 23.33
C PRO A 126 -16.08 10.69 24.02
N GLY A 127 -15.21 10.23 24.91
CA GLY A 127 -14.34 11.05 25.72
C GLY A 127 -13.80 10.31 26.94
N PRO A 128 -13.05 10.99 27.82
CA PRO A 128 -12.43 10.37 28.99
C PRO A 128 -13.42 9.64 29.91
N ASP A 129 -14.67 10.10 29.99
CA ASP A 129 -15.74 9.48 30.80
C ASP A 129 -16.07 8.05 30.35
N MET A 130 -15.80 7.69 29.10
CA MET A 130 -15.95 6.33 28.60
C MET A 130 -14.95 5.35 29.24
N LEU A 131 -13.87 5.86 29.82
CA LEU A 131 -12.83 5.05 30.48
C LEU A 131 -12.97 5.02 32.00
N LEU A 132 -13.94 5.76 32.56
CA LEU A 132 -14.17 5.83 34.00
C LEU A 132 -15.25 4.82 34.45
N PRO A 133 -15.05 4.12 35.58
CA PRO A 133 -16.03 3.18 36.09
C PRO A 133 -17.33 3.88 36.52
N PRO A 134 -18.48 3.18 36.44
CA PRO A 134 -19.75 3.70 36.96
C PRO A 134 -19.66 4.07 38.46
N PRO A 135 -20.41 5.07 38.94
CA PRO A 135 -21.40 5.90 38.22
C PRO A 135 -20.80 7.12 37.51
N LYS A 136 -19.48 7.34 37.63
CA LYS A 136 -18.81 8.53 37.11
C LYS A 136 -18.53 8.47 35.60
N GLY A 137 -18.68 7.30 34.99
CA GLY A 137 -18.41 7.10 33.58
C GLY A 137 -19.14 5.89 32.98
N LYS A 138 -18.76 5.56 31.74
CA LYS A 138 -19.41 4.56 30.88
C LYS A 138 -18.46 3.40 30.53
N LEU A 139 -17.62 2.97 31.49
CA LEU A 139 -16.66 1.89 31.25
C LEU A 139 -17.30 0.58 30.77
N ASP A 140 -18.49 0.24 31.26
CA ASP A 140 -19.23 -0.96 30.84
C ASP A 140 -19.59 -0.93 29.34
N LEU A 141 -19.90 0.26 28.81
CA LEU A 141 -20.19 0.47 27.40
C LEU A 141 -18.92 0.30 26.55
N THR A 142 -17.77 0.81 27.03
CA THR A 142 -16.47 0.60 26.39
C THR A 142 -16.12 -0.89 26.31
N PHE A 143 -16.30 -1.66 27.39
CA PHE A 143 -16.09 -3.11 27.36
C PHE A 143 -17.08 -3.82 26.44
N SER A 144 -18.32 -3.34 26.35
CA SER A 144 -19.30 -3.86 25.40
C SER A 144 -18.80 -3.70 23.96
N PHE A 145 -18.24 -2.55 23.60
CA PHE A 145 -17.64 -2.33 22.27
C PHE A 145 -16.44 -3.24 22.00
N VAL A 146 -15.58 -3.47 23.00
CA VAL A 146 -14.46 -4.42 22.89
C VAL A 146 -14.98 -5.83 22.57
N TRP A 147 -16.00 -6.29 23.31
CA TRP A 147 -16.62 -7.60 23.06
C TRP A 147 -17.30 -7.68 21.69
N VAL A 148 -17.96 -6.61 21.24
CA VAL A 148 -18.55 -6.54 19.89
C VAL A 148 -17.47 -6.72 18.81
N ILE A 149 -16.30 -6.09 18.94
CA ILE A 149 -15.20 -6.29 17.99
C ILE A 149 -14.70 -7.75 18.01
N ILE A 150 -14.55 -8.35 19.19
CA ILE A 150 -14.10 -9.74 19.33
C ILE A 150 -15.11 -10.69 18.66
N ILE A 151 -16.38 -10.57 19.01
CA ILE A 151 -17.46 -11.40 18.48
C ILE A 151 -17.62 -11.18 16.96
N SER A 152 -17.56 -9.93 16.50
CA SER A 152 -17.61 -9.58 15.08
C SER A 152 -16.49 -10.23 14.28
N ASN A 153 -15.27 -10.28 14.82
CA ASN A 153 -14.15 -10.99 14.18
C ASN A 153 -14.41 -12.50 14.09
N VAL A 154 -14.96 -13.11 15.14
CA VAL A 154 -15.33 -14.54 15.13
C VAL A 154 -16.41 -14.82 14.08
N ILE A 155 -17.46 -14.00 14.04
CA ILE A 155 -18.53 -14.08 13.03
C ILE A 155 -17.96 -13.90 11.62
N THR A 156 -17.07 -12.92 11.43
CA THR A 156 -16.42 -12.65 10.14
C THR A 156 -15.61 -13.86 9.68
N VAL A 157 -14.84 -14.48 10.56
CA VAL A 157 -14.09 -15.70 10.24
C VAL A 157 -15.03 -16.86 9.88
N ALA A 158 -16.10 -17.06 10.63
CA ALA A 158 -17.11 -18.06 10.33
C ALA A 158 -17.79 -17.83 8.97
N ALA A 159 -18.15 -16.58 8.67
CA ALA A 159 -18.70 -16.18 7.37
C ALA A 159 -17.68 -16.42 6.24
N CYS A 160 -16.41 -16.07 6.43
CA CYS A 160 -15.35 -16.34 5.46
C CYS A 160 -15.23 -17.85 5.16
N PHE A 161 -15.37 -18.73 6.15
CA PHE A 161 -15.39 -20.17 5.92
C PHE A 161 -16.63 -20.63 5.15
N LEU A 162 -17.81 -20.05 5.45
CA LEU A 162 -19.05 -20.34 4.72
C LEU A 162 -18.95 -19.96 3.24
N PHE A 163 -18.38 -18.78 2.95
CA PHE A 163 -18.23 -18.24 1.60
C PHE A 163 -16.90 -18.59 0.93
N LEU A 164 -16.11 -19.50 1.50
CA LEU A 164 -14.76 -19.82 1.02
C LEU A 164 -14.77 -20.33 -0.43
N LYS A 165 -15.75 -21.17 -0.79
CA LYS A 165 -15.90 -21.70 -2.16
C LYS A 165 -16.10 -20.58 -3.20
N PRO A 166 -17.08 -19.67 -3.06
CA PRO A 166 -17.19 -18.48 -3.90
C PRO A 166 -15.94 -17.61 -3.90
N LEU A 167 -15.34 -17.33 -2.75
CA LEU A 167 -14.15 -16.48 -2.63
C LEU A 167 -12.96 -17.03 -3.43
N VAL A 168 -12.74 -18.34 -3.38
CA VAL A 168 -11.69 -18.98 -4.19
C VAL A 168 -12.00 -18.88 -5.68
N LYS A 169 -13.26 -19.06 -6.10
CA LYS A 169 -13.65 -18.90 -7.52
C LYS A 169 -13.40 -17.49 -8.05
N ILE A 170 -13.54 -16.46 -7.21
CA ILE A 170 -13.22 -15.07 -7.61
C ILE A 170 -11.74 -14.95 -8.06
N THR A 171 -10.82 -15.69 -7.41
CA THR A 171 -9.40 -15.68 -7.80
C THR A 171 -9.13 -16.35 -9.16
N GLN A 172 -10.07 -17.17 -9.63
CA GLN A 172 -10.05 -17.84 -10.94
C GLN A 172 -10.75 -17.03 -12.04
N VAL A 173 -11.39 -15.91 -11.70
CA VAL A 173 -11.99 -15.02 -12.70
C VAL A 173 -10.86 -14.45 -13.56
N ARG A 174 -11.07 -14.46 -14.88
CA ARG A 174 -10.09 -13.97 -15.85
C ARG A 174 -9.82 -12.49 -15.62
N GLY A 175 -8.54 -12.10 -15.70
CA GLY A 175 -8.13 -10.70 -15.58
C GLY A 175 -8.89 -9.78 -16.54
N SER A 176 -9.24 -10.24 -17.75
CA SER A 176 -10.04 -9.49 -18.73
C SER A 176 -11.36 -8.95 -18.17
N LEU A 177 -12.03 -9.70 -17.29
CA LEU A 177 -13.30 -9.28 -16.69
C LEU A 177 -13.09 -8.37 -15.46
N LEU A 178 -11.99 -8.57 -14.73
CA LEU A 178 -11.70 -7.85 -13.49
C LEU A 178 -11.12 -6.46 -13.74
N ILE A 179 -10.28 -6.29 -14.76
CA ILE A 179 -9.58 -5.02 -15.03
C ILE A 179 -10.52 -3.81 -15.15
N PRO A 180 -11.59 -3.83 -15.96
CA PRO A 180 -12.44 -2.64 -16.11
C PRO A 180 -13.19 -2.30 -14.82
N LEU A 181 -13.53 -3.29 -14.00
CA LEU A 181 -14.12 -3.08 -12.66
C LEU A 181 -13.10 -2.51 -11.68
N ILE A 182 -11.85 -2.97 -11.72
CA ILE A 182 -10.79 -2.43 -10.87
C ILE A 182 -10.49 -0.98 -11.26
N LEU A 183 -10.44 -0.66 -12.55
CA LEU A 183 -10.25 0.72 -13.02
C LEU A 183 -11.39 1.64 -12.55
N LEU A 184 -12.63 1.18 -12.64
CA LEU A 184 -13.78 1.88 -12.06
C LEU A 184 -13.56 2.17 -10.57
N LEU A 185 -13.25 1.16 -9.77
CA LEU A 185 -13.06 1.33 -8.32
C LEU A 185 -11.89 2.25 -7.99
N ILE A 186 -10.81 2.24 -8.78
CA ILE A 186 -9.67 3.14 -8.59
C ILE A 186 -10.09 4.60 -8.82
N TYR A 187 -10.76 4.91 -9.92
CA TYR A 187 -11.19 6.28 -10.22
C TYR A 187 -12.28 6.76 -9.27
N LEU A 188 -13.25 5.90 -8.98
CA LEU A 188 -14.34 6.18 -8.06
C LEU A 188 -13.81 6.40 -6.64
N GLY A 189 -12.88 5.56 -6.17
CA GLY A 189 -12.27 5.69 -4.85
C GLY A 189 -11.43 6.96 -4.71
N ALA A 190 -10.67 7.32 -5.73
CA ALA A 190 -9.90 8.58 -5.74
C ALA A 190 -10.82 9.80 -5.72
N PHE A 191 -11.89 9.79 -6.51
CA PHE A 191 -12.84 10.89 -6.55
C PHE A 191 -13.64 11.02 -5.24
N ALA A 192 -14.11 9.90 -4.67
CA ALA A 192 -15.00 9.90 -3.51
C ALA A 192 -14.36 10.43 -2.21
N GLU A 193 -13.03 10.61 -2.15
CA GLU A 193 -12.36 11.13 -0.95
C GLU A 193 -12.57 12.64 -0.78
N LYS A 194 -12.42 13.42 -1.86
CA LYS A 194 -12.51 14.90 -1.82
C LYS A 194 -13.53 15.49 -2.78
N ASN A 195 -14.16 14.65 -3.60
CA ASN A 195 -15.02 15.06 -4.72
C ASN A 195 -14.30 16.02 -5.68
N ALA A 196 -12.99 15.84 -5.84
CA ALA A 196 -12.14 16.66 -6.68
C ALA A 196 -11.77 15.90 -7.95
N PHE A 197 -11.98 16.51 -9.11
CA PHE A 197 -11.67 15.88 -10.40
C PHE A 197 -10.16 15.72 -10.60
N GLU A 198 -9.37 16.62 -10.01
CA GLU A 198 -7.91 16.64 -10.06
C GLU A 198 -7.29 15.39 -9.43
N ASP A 199 -7.96 14.77 -8.45
CA ASP A 199 -7.49 13.53 -7.81
C ASP A 199 -7.42 12.37 -8.82
N MET A 200 -8.22 12.40 -9.89
CA MET A 200 -8.13 11.42 -10.98
C MET A 200 -6.87 11.61 -11.84
N ILE A 201 -6.37 12.84 -11.98
CA ILE A 201 -5.09 13.13 -12.65
C ILE A 201 -3.93 12.62 -11.79
N VAL A 202 -4.06 12.76 -10.46
CA VAL A 202 -3.09 12.22 -9.49
C VAL A 202 -3.01 10.69 -9.62
N VAL A 203 -4.14 9.99 -9.79
CA VAL A 203 -4.16 8.54 -10.09
C VAL A 203 -3.34 8.20 -11.33
N LEU A 204 -3.52 8.95 -12.42
CA LEU A 204 -2.75 8.73 -13.66
C LEU A 204 -1.26 8.93 -13.44
N PHE A 205 -0.87 10.01 -12.75
CA PHE A 205 0.51 10.32 -12.44
C PHE A 205 1.17 9.21 -11.59
N PHE A 206 0.55 8.83 -10.47
CA PHE A 206 1.09 7.78 -9.60
C PHE A 206 1.01 6.38 -10.22
N GLY A 207 0.03 6.12 -11.09
CA GLY A 207 -0.03 4.91 -11.91
C GLY A 207 1.15 4.80 -12.88
N ALA A 208 1.47 5.89 -13.58
CA ALA A 208 2.63 5.97 -14.46
C ALA A 208 3.95 5.85 -13.69
N LEU A 209 4.08 6.55 -12.56
CA LEU A 209 5.25 6.45 -11.68
C LEU A 209 5.45 5.00 -11.18
N GLY A 210 4.38 4.36 -10.72
CA GLY A 210 4.40 2.97 -10.28
C GLY A 210 4.85 1.99 -11.37
N TRP A 211 4.42 2.21 -12.61
CA TRP A 211 4.87 1.45 -13.77
C TRP A 211 6.37 1.65 -14.07
N ILE A 212 6.85 2.90 -14.04
CA ILE A 212 8.26 3.23 -14.23
C ILE A 212 9.13 2.55 -13.17
N MET A 213 8.71 2.61 -11.91
CA MET A 213 9.40 1.96 -10.80
C MET A 213 9.47 0.44 -10.98
N GLU A 214 8.38 -0.19 -11.42
CA GLU A 214 8.35 -1.62 -11.72
C GLU A 214 9.34 -1.98 -12.84
N LYS A 215 9.36 -1.21 -13.93
CA LYS A 215 10.27 -1.41 -15.06
C LYS A 215 11.75 -1.28 -14.67
N PHE A 216 12.07 -0.41 -13.72
CA PHE A 216 13.43 -0.23 -13.20
C PHE A 216 13.74 -1.10 -11.97
N LYS A 217 12.85 -2.04 -11.60
CA LYS A 217 12.99 -2.89 -10.41
C LYS A 217 13.18 -2.10 -9.10
N TRP A 218 12.61 -0.91 -9.04
CA TRP A 218 12.58 -0.10 -7.82
C TRP A 218 11.46 -0.59 -6.89
N PRO A 219 11.72 -0.73 -5.59
CA PRO A 219 10.71 -1.20 -4.65
C PRO A 219 9.62 -0.11 -4.49
N ARG A 220 8.39 -0.43 -4.91
CA ARG A 220 7.20 0.42 -4.76
C ARG A 220 6.76 0.62 -3.30
N PRO A 221 6.73 -0.42 -2.44
CA PRO A 221 6.18 -0.27 -1.07
C PRO A 221 6.89 0.78 -0.19
N PRO A 222 8.22 0.92 -0.18
CA PRO A 222 8.90 1.98 0.57
C PRO A 222 8.49 3.40 0.17
N VAL A 223 8.22 3.65 -1.11
CA VAL A 223 7.76 4.96 -1.58
C VAL A 223 6.35 5.24 -1.07
N LEU A 224 5.45 4.26 -1.12
CA LEU A 224 4.11 4.39 -0.56
C LEU A 224 4.15 4.63 0.96
N LEU A 225 5.01 3.91 1.69
CA LEU A 225 5.21 4.12 3.12
C LEU A 225 5.73 5.54 3.41
N GLY A 226 6.71 6.04 2.65
CA GLY A 226 7.22 7.39 2.79
C GLY A 226 6.18 8.46 2.48
N LEU A 227 5.38 8.28 1.43
CA LEU A 227 4.34 9.22 1.02
C LEU A 227 3.26 9.39 2.11
N VAL A 228 2.82 8.29 2.71
CA VAL A 228 1.75 8.36 3.72
C VAL A 228 2.30 8.73 5.10
N LEU A 229 3.47 8.20 5.50
CA LEU A 229 4.06 8.52 6.81
C LEU A 229 4.73 9.90 6.84
N GLY A 230 5.05 10.48 5.67
CA GLY A 230 5.70 11.79 5.54
C GLY A 230 4.95 12.91 6.28
N PRO A 231 3.67 13.19 5.94
CA PRO A 231 2.90 14.23 6.61
C PRO A 231 2.74 14.02 8.12
N LEU A 232 2.61 12.75 8.56
CA LEU A 232 2.57 12.43 9.99
C LEU A 232 3.91 12.74 10.66
N ALA A 233 5.01 12.32 10.05
CA ALA A 233 6.35 12.57 10.57
C ALA A 233 6.66 14.08 10.61
N GLU A 234 6.28 14.83 9.57
CA GLU A 234 6.40 16.28 9.49
C GLU A 234 5.64 16.98 10.62
N ASN A 235 4.35 16.69 10.76
CA ASN A 235 3.52 17.29 11.80
C ASN A 235 4.04 16.98 13.21
N ARG A 236 4.47 15.74 13.47
CA ARG A 236 4.98 15.34 14.78
C ARG A 236 6.36 15.94 15.08
N LEU A 237 7.23 16.05 14.08
CA LEU A 237 8.52 16.70 14.20
C LEU A 237 8.35 18.20 14.46
N PHE A 238 7.42 18.85 13.74
CA PHE A 238 7.06 20.24 13.95
C PHE A 238 6.54 20.48 15.36
N LEU A 239 5.52 19.74 15.80
CA LEU A 239 4.94 19.88 17.14
C LEU A 239 5.98 19.65 18.25
N SER A 240 6.88 18.69 18.07
CA SER A 240 7.93 18.41 19.07
C SER A 240 8.95 19.54 19.14
N SER A 241 9.32 20.10 17.98
CA SER A 241 10.30 21.18 17.89
C SER A 241 9.74 22.52 18.33
N ASP A 242 8.48 22.81 18.03
CA ASP A 242 7.82 24.07 18.43
C ASP A 242 7.53 24.10 19.94
N ASN A 243 7.05 22.99 20.52
CA ASN A 243 6.74 22.93 21.95
C ASN A 243 7.98 22.80 22.86
N TYR A 244 9.04 22.14 22.40
CA TYR A 244 10.18 21.76 23.25
C TYR A 244 11.56 22.15 22.69
N GLY A 245 11.64 22.87 21.56
CA GLY A 245 12.92 23.24 20.95
C GLY A 245 13.77 22.01 20.60
N ALA A 246 15.04 22.01 21.03
CA ALA A 246 15.91 20.83 20.92
C ALA A 246 15.80 19.87 22.12
N ALA A 247 15.07 20.25 23.18
CA ALA A 247 15.01 19.47 24.42
C ALA A 247 14.27 18.13 24.27
N TRP A 248 13.40 17.99 23.26
CA TRP A 248 12.70 16.72 23.00
C TRP A 248 13.67 15.58 22.64
N LEU A 249 14.83 15.88 22.05
CA LEU A 249 15.86 14.88 21.70
C LEU A 249 16.45 14.21 22.94
N TRP A 250 16.49 14.89 24.07
CA TRP A 250 17.02 14.38 25.34
C TRP A 250 16.02 13.54 26.13
N ARG A 251 14.78 13.41 25.67
CA ARG A 251 13.77 12.61 26.37
C ARG A 251 14.16 11.12 26.31
N PRO A 252 14.11 10.38 27.44
CA PRO A 252 14.54 8.98 27.48
C PRO A 252 13.88 8.09 26.42
N GLY A 253 12.58 8.28 26.16
CA GLY A 253 11.85 7.52 25.13
C GLY A 253 12.38 7.76 23.71
N VAL A 254 12.76 9.00 23.39
CA VAL A 254 13.32 9.34 22.07
C VAL A 254 14.69 8.70 21.90
N LEU A 255 15.55 8.76 22.92
CA LEU A 255 16.87 8.14 22.91
C LEU A 255 16.79 6.62 22.75
N ILE A 256 15.85 5.96 23.43
CA ILE A 256 15.62 4.51 23.29
C ILE A 256 15.19 4.17 21.87
N ILE A 257 14.21 4.89 21.30
CA ILE A 257 13.75 4.65 19.92
C ILE A 257 14.90 4.89 18.94
N PHE A 258 15.66 5.97 19.10
CA PHE A 258 16.80 6.29 18.25
C PHE A 258 17.89 5.22 18.30
N ALA A 259 18.21 4.72 19.50
CA ALA A 259 19.14 3.61 19.70
C ALA A 259 18.65 2.31 19.03
N LEU A 260 17.37 1.98 19.14
CA LEU A 260 16.76 0.83 18.47
C LEU A 260 16.77 0.97 16.95
N THR A 261 16.46 2.15 16.41
CA THR A 261 16.54 2.41 14.97
C THR A 261 17.98 2.28 14.47
N LEU A 262 18.94 2.86 15.18
CA LEU A 262 20.36 2.77 14.83
C LEU A 262 20.86 1.32 14.91
N ALA A 263 20.48 0.58 15.95
CA ALA A 263 20.77 -0.84 16.06
C ALA A 263 20.15 -1.65 14.92
N GLY A 264 18.90 -1.37 14.54
CA GLY A 264 18.20 -2.02 13.43
C GLY A 264 18.88 -1.80 12.07
N ILE A 265 19.45 -0.62 11.84
CA ILE A 265 20.21 -0.28 10.62
C ILE A 265 21.61 -0.90 10.65
N LEU A 266 22.31 -0.81 11.77
CA LEU A 266 23.71 -1.26 11.89
C LEU A 266 23.84 -2.78 12.03
N TYR A 267 22.89 -3.45 12.70
CA TYR A 267 22.91 -4.89 12.91
C TYR A 267 23.09 -5.71 11.62
N PRO A 268 22.30 -5.52 10.54
CA PRO A 268 22.49 -6.28 9.31
C PRO A 268 23.84 -5.99 8.63
N ILE A 269 24.32 -4.74 8.69
CA ILE A 269 25.61 -4.34 8.12
C ILE A 269 26.77 -5.02 8.86
N ILE A 270 26.73 -5.02 10.20
CA ILE A 270 27.73 -5.65 11.06
C ILE A 270 27.69 -7.17 10.87
N LYS A 271 26.50 -7.77 10.82
CA LYS A 271 26.32 -9.22 10.60
C LYS A 271 26.93 -9.65 9.26
N GLU A 272 26.65 -8.93 8.18
CA GLU A 272 27.21 -9.24 6.86
C GLU A 272 28.74 -9.10 6.84
N ARG A 273 29.29 -8.05 7.46
CA ARG A 273 30.75 -7.86 7.58
C ARG A 273 31.41 -8.98 8.41
N ARG A 274 30.78 -9.41 9.51
CA ARG A 274 31.27 -10.51 10.35
C ARG A 274 31.23 -11.85 9.61
N GLN A 275 30.18 -12.10 8.83
CA GLN A 275 30.06 -13.32 8.01
C GLN A 275 31.12 -13.37 6.90
N LYS A 276 31.36 -12.25 6.19
CA LYS A 276 32.44 -12.15 5.20
C LYS A 276 33.82 -12.40 5.81
N ARG A 277 34.12 -11.76 6.95
CA ARG A 277 35.38 -11.98 7.68
C ARG A 277 35.56 -13.41 8.19
N LYS A 278 34.47 -14.11 8.53
CA LYS A 278 34.52 -15.52 8.95
C LYS A 278 34.77 -16.46 7.77
N SER A 279 34.23 -16.13 6.60
CA SER A 279 34.48 -16.85 5.34
C SER A 279 35.92 -16.65 4.83
N GLU A 280 36.51 -15.47 5.06
CA GLU A 280 37.92 -15.16 4.71
C GLU A 280 38.94 -15.78 5.68
N ARG A 281 38.53 -16.16 6.89
CA ARG A 281 39.40 -16.76 7.93
C ARG A 281 39.46 -18.29 7.93
N GLN A 282 38.64 -18.97 7.13
CA GLN A 282 38.80 -20.42 6.89
C GLN A 282 39.85 -20.61 5.79
N PRO A 283 40.96 -21.34 6.03
CA PRO A 283 41.91 -21.64 4.97
C PRO A 283 41.20 -22.46 3.88
N ALA A 284 41.36 -22.04 2.63
CA ALA A 284 40.73 -22.64 1.47
C ALA A 284 41.18 -24.10 1.29
N VAL A 285 40.40 -25.05 1.80
CA VAL A 285 40.51 -26.47 1.43
C VAL A 285 39.54 -26.71 0.27
N THR A 286 39.89 -26.20 -0.91
CA THR A 286 39.51 -26.70 -2.24
C THR A 286 39.99 -25.68 -3.27
N GLY A 287 40.78 -26.15 -4.25
CA GLY A 287 41.28 -25.33 -5.34
C GLY A 287 40.14 -24.76 -6.17
N GLY A 288 40.12 -23.43 -6.30
CA GLY A 288 39.15 -22.72 -7.13
C GLY A 288 39.48 -21.23 -7.15
N THR A 289 40.14 -20.82 -8.24
CA THR A 289 40.26 -19.46 -8.80
C THR A 289 40.57 -18.30 -7.83
N LYS A 290 41.72 -17.63 -8.04
CA LYS A 290 42.06 -16.33 -7.43
C LYS A 290 40.83 -15.40 -7.48
N PRO A 291 40.54 -14.61 -6.44
CA PRO A 291 39.49 -13.60 -6.53
C PRO A 291 39.89 -12.65 -7.66
N GLU A 292 39.16 -12.70 -8.77
CA GLU A 292 39.35 -11.77 -9.88
C GLU A 292 39.35 -10.35 -9.32
N ALA A 293 40.37 -9.57 -9.70
CA ALA A 293 40.45 -8.17 -9.37
C ALA A 293 39.11 -7.53 -9.72
N ARG A 294 38.50 -6.85 -8.74
CA ARG A 294 37.15 -6.31 -8.84
C ARG A 294 37.17 -5.15 -9.85
N GLU A 295 37.02 -5.46 -11.13
CA GLU A 295 37.04 -4.45 -12.20
C GLU A 295 35.87 -3.49 -12.00
N ILE A 296 36.21 -2.25 -11.62
CA ILE A 296 35.29 -1.13 -11.59
C ILE A 296 35.02 -0.75 -13.04
N SER A 297 33.97 -1.32 -13.63
CA SER A 297 33.50 -0.90 -14.94
C SER A 297 32.41 0.16 -14.76
N PHE A 298 32.65 1.35 -15.34
CA PHE A 298 31.63 2.38 -15.38
C PHE A 298 30.51 1.92 -16.31
N ARG A 299 29.34 1.60 -15.76
CA ARG A 299 28.20 1.09 -16.52
C ARG A 299 27.02 2.03 -16.38
N PHE A 300 26.76 2.80 -17.43
CA PHE A 300 25.54 3.59 -17.53
C PHE A 300 24.36 2.68 -17.86
N SER A 301 23.49 2.44 -16.89
CA SER A 301 22.30 1.60 -17.05
C SER A 301 21.03 2.46 -17.04
N ARG A 302 19.93 1.97 -17.64
CA ARG A 302 18.65 2.68 -17.57
C ARG A 302 18.14 2.87 -16.12
N GLY A 303 18.57 2.01 -15.19
CA GLY A 303 18.32 2.20 -13.75
C GLY A 303 19.07 3.39 -13.16
N SER A 304 20.31 3.63 -13.60
CA SER A 304 21.10 4.79 -13.13
C SER A 304 20.51 6.14 -13.59
N LEU A 305 19.81 6.18 -14.73
CA LEU A 305 19.04 7.36 -15.16
C LEU A 305 17.90 7.69 -14.18
N PHE A 306 17.16 6.67 -13.74
CA PHE A 306 16.08 6.86 -12.78
C PHE A 306 16.64 7.30 -11.41
N SER A 307 17.71 6.65 -10.94
CA SER A 307 18.42 7.06 -9.72
C SER A 307 18.93 8.50 -9.81
N ALA A 308 19.48 8.91 -10.96
CA ALA A 308 19.91 10.28 -11.20
C ALA A 308 18.74 11.27 -11.20
N SER A 309 17.60 10.93 -11.81
CA SER A 309 16.41 11.77 -11.78
C SER A 309 15.89 12.01 -10.36
N ILE A 310 15.98 11.01 -9.47
CA ILE A 310 15.63 11.16 -8.05
C ILE A 310 16.62 12.06 -7.32
N VAL A 311 17.92 11.92 -7.58
CA VAL A 311 18.95 12.82 -7.00
C VAL A 311 18.69 14.27 -7.43
N VAL A 312 18.39 14.50 -8.71
CA VAL A 312 18.06 15.83 -9.23
C VAL A 312 16.79 16.36 -8.58
N LEU A 313 15.71 15.57 -8.51
CA LEU A 313 14.45 15.97 -7.89
C LEU A 313 14.64 16.34 -6.41
N LEU A 314 15.37 15.54 -5.64
CA LEU A 314 15.68 15.82 -4.24
C LEU A 314 16.56 17.06 -4.09
N GLY A 315 17.54 17.23 -4.97
CA GLY A 315 18.40 18.41 -5.00
C GLY A 315 17.61 19.70 -5.29
N LEU A 316 16.69 19.65 -6.27
CA LEU A 316 15.79 20.77 -6.58
C LEU A 316 14.82 21.06 -5.44
N ALA A 317 14.24 20.04 -4.81
CA ALA A 317 13.35 20.22 -3.66
C ALA A 317 14.08 20.87 -2.48
N LEU A 318 15.31 20.43 -2.17
CA LEU A 318 16.14 21.04 -1.14
C LEU A 318 16.56 22.46 -1.50
N TRP A 319 16.91 22.71 -2.76
CA TRP A 319 17.25 24.04 -3.24
C TRP A 319 16.06 25.01 -3.10
N GLN A 320 14.85 24.58 -3.47
CA GLN A 320 13.63 25.35 -3.30
C GLN A 320 13.32 25.59 -1.82
N SER A 321 13.55 24.59 -0.96
CA SER A 321 13.30 24.70 0.48
C SER A 321 14.15 25.75 1.18
N ARG A 322 15.23 26.26 0.56
CA ARG A 322 16.02 27.38 1.10
C ARG A 322 15.19 28.65 1.26
N ASN A 323 14.16 28.81 0.44
CA ASN A 323 13.25 29.96 0.51
C ASN A 323 12.17 29.79 1.58
N PHE A 324 12.10 28.63 2.24
CA PHE A 324 11.10 28.37 3.27
C PHE A 324 11.55 28.97 4.60
N GLY A 325 10.61 29.51 5.37
CA GLY A 325 10.89 29.89 6.76
C GLY A 325 11.29 28.68 7.59
N TYR A 326 12.00 28.90 8.71
CA TYR A 326 12.55 27.83 9.56
C TYR A 326 11.54 26.72 9.88
N ARG A 327 10.30 27.08 10.20
CA ARG A 327 9.22 26.15 10.51
C ARG A 327 8.84 25.23 9.35
N ALA A 328 8.76 25.77 8.14
CA ALA A 328 8.39 25.03 6.93
C ALA A 328 9.60 24.29 6.31
N GLY A 329 10.82 24.76 6.55
CA GLY A 329 12.05 24.11 6.08
C GLY A 329 12.51 22.93 6.94
N LEU A 330 12.06 22.86 8.20
CA LEU A 330 12.58 21.90 9.19
C LEU A 330 12.49 20.44 8.74
N PHE A 331 11.35 19.99 8.23
CA PHE A 331 11.18 18.62 7.76
C PHE A 331 11.91 18.33 6.43
N PRO A 332 11.77 19.16 5.38
CA PRO A 332 12.57 19.03 4.16
C PRO A 332 14.07 18.95 4.42
N TRP A 333 14.61 19.73 5.35
CA TRP A 333 16.04 19.69 5.67
C TRP A 333 16.43 18.45 6.47
N ALA A 334 15.69 18.14 7.54
CA ALA A 334 16.00 17.02 8.42
C ALA A 334 16.00 15.66 7.69
N ILE A 335 15.09 15.48 6.74
CA ILE A 335 14.97 14.24 5.96
C ILE A 335 15.68 14.34 4.61
N GLY A 336 15.56 15.46 3.91
CA GLY A 336 16.06 15.61 2.54
C GLY A 336 17.57 15.51 2.44
N PHE A 337 18.34 16.10 3.35
CA PHE A 337 19.81 16.01 3.30
C PHE A 337 20.34 14.58 3.46
N PRO A 338 19.94 13.80 4.50
CA PRO A 338 20.32 12.40 4.61
C PRO A 338 19.87 11.54 3.42
N VAL A 339 18.65 11.76 2.91
CA VAL A 339 18.11 10.98 1.77
C VAL A 339 18.86 11.31 0.48
N LEU A 340 19.20 12.58 0.24
CA LEU A 340 20.02 12.99 -0.90
C LEU A 340 21.41 12.35 -0.83
N ALA A 341 22.06 12.34 0.34
CA ALA A 341 23.35 11.69 0.51
C ALA A 341 23.28 10.19 0.20
N LEU A 342 22.26 9.49 0.70
CA LEU A 342 22.03 8.08 0.39
C LEU A 342 21.72 7.85 -1.10
N ALA A 343 20.98 8.75 -1.75
CA ALA A 343 20.66 8.67 -3.17
C ALA A 343 21.91 8.87 -4.04
N ILE A 344 22.78 9.80 -3.69
CA ILE A 344 24.08 10.02 -4.36
C ILE A 344 24.97 8.78 -4.20
N VAL A 345 25.06 8.23 -2.98
CA VAL A 345 25.82 7.01 -2.71
C VAL A 345 25.26 5.84 -3.53
N GLN A 346 23.94 5.68 -3.59
CA GLN A 346 23.28 4.63 -4.39
C GLN A 346 23.56 4.80 -5.89
N LEU A 347 23.48 6.02 -6.42
CA LEU A 347 23.80 6.33 -7.82
C LEU A 347 25.27 6.01 -8.11
N GLY A 348 26.20 6.40 -7.24
CA GLY A 348 27.61 6.08 -7.35
C GLY A 348 27.86 4.57 -7.37
N MET A 349 27.20 3.81 -6.49
CA MET A 349 27.30 2.34 -6.48
C MET A 349 26.80 1.71 -7.78
N GLU A 350 25.71 2.23 -8.36
CA GLU A 350 25.17 1.74 -9.64
C GLU A 350 26.11 2.04 -10.81
N LEU A 351 26.66 3.26 -10.88
CA LEU A 351 27.60 3.68 -11.91
C LEU A 351 28.91 2.89 -11.85
N LEU A 352 29.40 2.59 -10.64
CA LEU A 352 30.61 1.79 -10.40
C LEU A 352 30.38 0.27 -10.58
N GLY A 353 29.19 -0.15 -11.02
CA GLY A 353 28.89 -1.54 -11.35
C GLY A 353 28.85 -2.48 -10.14
N PHE A 354 28.64 -1.97 -8.92
CA PHE A 354 28.45 -2.83 -7.75
C PHE A 354 27.17 -3.66 -7.94
N LYS A 355 27.33 -4.93 -8.34
CA LYS A 355 26.22 -5.88 -8.43
C LYS A 355 25.52 -5.95 -7.06
N LYS A 356 24.33 -5.36 -6.97
CA LYS A 356 23.38 -5.64 -5.90
C LYS A 356 23.15 -7.15 -5.95
N LYS A 357 23.44 -7.87 -4.87
CA LYS A 357 22.83 -9.20 -4.68
C LYS A 357 21.33 -8.99 -4.88
N PRO A 358 20.63 -9.82 -5.67
CA PRO A 358 19.18 -9.72 -5.78
C PRO A 358 18.65 -9.81 -4.35
N ARG A 359 18.20 -8.67 -3.82
CA ARG A 359 17.57 -8.65 -2.51
C ARG A 359 16.29 -9.42 -2.76
N ALA A 360 16.02 -10.43 -1.93
CA ALA A 360 14.83 -11.27 -1.95
C ALA A 360 13.47 -10.53 -1.92
N ALA A 361 13.51 -9.20 -1.94
CA ALA A 361 12.43 -8.26 -2.11
C ALA A 361 12.32 -7.78 -3.57
N GLU A 362 12.54 -8.65 -4.57
CA GLU A 362 12.02 -8.42 -5.92
C GLU A 362 10.49 -8.52 -5.81
N PHE A 363 9.85 -7.40 -5.49
CA PHE A 363 8.41 -7.28 -5.27
C PHE A 363 7.64 -7.38 -6.60
N GLY A 364 7.39 -8.62 -7.01
CA GLY A 364 6.42 -9.00 -8.02
C GLY A 364 6.31 -10.53 -8.07
N PRO A 365 5.11 -11.12 -8.17
CA PRO A 365 4.96 -12.53 -8.50
C PRO A 365 5.48 -12.79 -9.92
N GLY A 366 6.78 -12.98 -10.06
CA GLY A 366 7.42 -13.49 -11.28
C GLY A 366 7.11 -14.98 -11.52
N VAL A 367 5.83 -15.35 -11.45
CA VAL A 367 5.32 -16.68 -11.76
C VAL A 367 4.14 -16.53 -12.71
N GLY A 368 4.48 -16.25 -13.96
CA GLY A 368 3.62 -16.50 -15.10
C GLY A 368 4.44 -17.23 -16.16
N PRO A 369 3.79 -17.85 -17.17
CA PRO A 369 4.51 -18.42 -18.31
C PRO A 369 5.50 -17.39 -18.85
N GLU A 370 6.64 -17.82 -19.39
CA GLU A 370 7.60 -16.93 -20.05
C GLU A 370 6.92 -16.21 -21.22
N ILE A 371 6.29 -15.07 -20.93
CA ILE A 371 5.66 -14.21 -21.92
C ILE A 371 6.80 -13.51 -22.63
N SER A 372 6.76 -13.54 -23.97
CA SER A 372 7.75 -12.82 -24.77
C SER A 372 7.79 -11.34 -24.33
N PRO A 373 8.98 -10.75 -24.15
CA PRO A 373 9.11 -9.36 -23.67
C PRO A 373 8.28 -8.36 -24.49
N GLU A 374 8.11 -8.63 -25.78
CA GLU A 374 7.30 -7.84 -26.70
C GLU A 374 5.80 -7.91 -26.39
N LEU A 375 5.27 -9.11 -26.10
CA LEU A 375 3.85 -9.27 -25.74
C LEU A 375 3.54 -8.61 -24.39
N ALA A 376 4.46 -8.72 -23.42
CA ALA A 376 4.33 -8.05 -22.14
C ALA A 376 4.30 -6.53 -22.30
N TYR A 377 5.18 -5.97 -23.14
CA TYR A 377 5.22 -4.54 -23.44
C TYR A 377 3.92 -4.05 -24.10
N ARG A 378 3.42 -4.75 -25.12
CA ARG A 378 2.16 -4.41 -25.81
C ARG A 378 0.96 -4.42 -24.87
N ARG A 379 0.83 -5.46 -24.04
CA ARG A 379 -0.27 -5.54 -23.07
C ARG A 379 -0.18 -4.42 -22.03
N THR A 380 1.03 -4.11 -21.58
CA THR A 380 1.26 -2.99 -20.65
C THR A 380 0.81 -1.65 -21.25
N LEU A 381 1.20 -1.36 -22.49
CA LEU A 381 0.76 -0.16 -23.20
C LEU A 381 -0.76 -0.13 -23.38
N ALA A 382 -1.38 -1.26 -23.70
CA ALA A 382 -2.84 -1.34 -23.82
C ALA A 382 -3.54 -0.95 -22.52
N ILE A 383 -3.07 -1.42 -21.36
CA ILE A 383 -3.66 -1.10 -20.06
C ILE A 383 -3.48 0.36 -19.69
N LEU A 384 -2.30 0.93 -19.96
CA LEU A 384 -2.05 2.36 -19.77
C LEU A 384 -2.99 3.18 -20.66
N GLY A 385 -3.16 2.77 -21.92
CA GLY A 385 -4.12 3.34 -22.85
C GLY A 385 -5.55 3.26 -22.32
N TRP A 386 -5.98 2.12 -21.76
CA TRP A 386 -7.31 1.97 -21.15
C TRP A 386 -7.48 2.79 -19.88
N THR A 387 -6.43 2.94 -19.09
CA THR A 387 -6.47 3.75 -17.87
C THR A 387 -6.67 5.22 -18.24
N ILE A 388 -5.90 5.74 -19.21
CA ILE A 388 -6.07 7.09 -19.76
C ILE A 388 -7.43 7.24 -20.47
N GLY A 389 -7.83 6.24 -21.26
CA GLY A 389 -9.09 6.23 -21.98
C GLY A 389 -10.30 6.28 -21.06
N PHE A 390 -10.26 5.60 -19.91
CA PHE A 390 -11.30 5.69 -18.89
C PHE A 390 -11.37 7.12 -18.30
N PHE A 391 -10.22 7.71 -17.96
CA PHE A 391 -10.17 9.10 -17.50
C PHE A 391 -10.78 10.07 -18.53
N VAL A 392 -10.38 9.96 -19.80
CA VAL A 392 -10.94 10.77 -20.89
C VAL A 392 -12.44 10.51 -21.06
N GLY A 393 -12.88 9.26 -20.93
CA GLY A 393 -14.29 8.89 -20.97
C GLY A 393 -15.08 9.59 -19.87
N ILE A 394 -14.58 9.59 -18.63
CA ILE A 394 -15.22 10.28 -17.50
C ILE A 394 -15.21 11.79 -17.73
N TRP A 395 -14.10 12.35 -18.18
CA TRP A 395 -13.97 13.78 -18.46
C TRP A 395 -14.99 14.26 -19.51
N LEU A 396 -15.19 13.48 -20.57
CA LEU A 396 -16.10 13.84 -21.67
C LEU A 396 -17.57 13.54 -21.36
N LEU A 397 -17.86 12.36 -20.78
CA LEU A 397 -19.23 11.83 -20.66
C LEU A 397 -19.79 11.88 -19.23
N GLY A 398 -18.97 12.25 -18.24
CA GLY A 398 -19.31 12.10 -16.82
C GLY A 398 -19.27 10.64 -16.37
N PHE A 399 -19.24 10.39 -15.07
CA PHE A 399 -19.14 9.02 -14.54
C PHE A 399 -20.29 8.11 -15.01
N SER A 400 -21.54 8.59 -14.96
CA SER A 400 -22.72 7.76 -15.24
C SER A 400 -22.67 7.10 -16.62
N LEU A 401 -22.26 7.84 -17.66
CA LEU A 401 -22.16 7.30 -19.02
C LEU A 401 -20.80 6.69 -19.32
N ALA A 402 -19.72 7.22 -18.75
CA ALA A 402 -18.37 6.71 -18.98
C ALA A 402 -18.20 5.28 -18.45
N VAL A 403 -18.81 4.94 -17.32
CA VAL A 403 -18.69 3.61 -16.69
C VAL A 403 -19.18 2.49 -17.62
N PRO A 404 -20.46 2.44 -18.02
CA PRO A 404 -20.95 1.37 -18.88
C PRO A 404 -20.26 1.39 -20.25
N THR A 405 -20.00 2.58 -20.80
CA THR A 405 -19.35 2.72 -22.13
C THR A 405 -17.93 2.16 -22.13
N THR A 406 -17.10 2.55 -21.15
CA THR A 406 -15.71 2.10 -21.08
C THR A 406 -15.63 0.60 -20.79
N ILE A 407 -16.50 0.08 -19.91
CA ILE A 407 -16.57 -1.36 -19.62
C ILE A 407 -16.94 -2.14 -20.89
N ILE A 408 -17.95 -1.70 -21.64
CA ILE A 408 -18.36 -2.36 -22.89
C ILE A 408 -17.19 -2.34 -23.89
N LEU A 409 -16.59 -1.17 -24.14
CA LEU A 409 -15.48 -1.03 -25.08
C LEU A 409 -14.29 -1.94 -24.69
N TYR A 410 -13.92 -1.95 -23.41
CA TYR A 410 -12.84 -2.79 -22.89
C TYR A 410 -13.12 -4.28 -23.10
N LEU A 411 -14.30 -4.75 -22.69
CA LEU A 411 -14.68 -6.17 -22.78
C LEU A 411 -14.82 -6.62 -24.24
N LYS A 412 -15.31 -5.75 -25.13
CA LYS A 412 -15.35 -6.04 -26.56
C LYS A 412 -13.96 -6.09 -27.19
N PHE A 413 -13.05 -5.21 -26.79
CA PHE A 413 -11.64 -5.29 -27.19
C PHE A 413 -10.98 -6.59 -26.71
N ALA A 414 -11.33 -7.05 -25.51
CA ALA A 414 -10.93 -8.35 -24.96
C ALA A 414 -11.63 -9.56 -25.61
N LYS A 415 -12.49 -9.34 -26.63
CA LYS A 415 -13.27 -10.35 -27.36
C LYS A 415 -14.24 -11.16 -26.48
N GLU A 416 -14.73 -10.57 -25.39
CA GLU A 416 -15.70 -11.22 -24.52
C GLU A 416 -17.11 -11.28 -25.14
N LYS A 417 -17.91 -12.25 -24.68
CA LYS A 417 -19.27 -12.48 -25.17
C LYS A 417 -20.19 -11.32 -24.79
N TRP A 418 -21.12 -10.97 -25.68
CA TRP A 418 -22.08 -9.89 -25.48
C TRP A 418 -22.93 -10.01 -24.20
N PRO A 419 -23.49 -11.19 -23.84
CA PRO A 419 -24.29 -11.31 -22.62
C PRO A 419 -23.48 -10.98 -21.36
N ILE A 420 -22.23 -11.45 -21.28
CA ILE A 420 -21.33 -11.17 -20.15
C ILE A 420 -20.96 -9.68 -20.12
N THR A 421 -20.70 -9.11 -21.30
CA THR A 421 -20.33 -7.70 -21.45
C THR A 421 -21.45 -6.77 -20.96
N LEU A 422 -22.68 -6.99 -21.42
CA LEU A 422 -23.83 -6.20 -21.04
C LEU A 422 -24.20 -6.41 -19.56
N ALA A 423 -24.15 -7.65 -19.07
CA ALA A 423 -24.41 -7.95 -17.67
C ALA A 423 -23.41 -7.24 -16.74
N LEU A 424 -22.11 -7.32 -17.03
CA LEU A 424 -21.08 -6.65 -16.22
C LEU A 424 -21.19 -5.13 -16.28
N ALA A 425 -21.43 -4.56 -17.47
CA ALA A 425 -21.61 -3.13 -17.62
C ALA A 425 -22.85 -2.63 -16.85
N LEU A 426 -23.96 -3.35 -16.93
CA LEU A 426 -25.19 -3.03 -16.21
C LEU A 426 -24.99 -3.14 -14.70
N VAL A 427 -24.38 -4.22 -14.21
CA VAL A 427 -24.13 -4.39 -12.77
C VAL A 427 -23.19 -3.32 -12.24
N ALA A 428 -22.12 -2.99 -12.97
CA ALA A 428 -21.20 -1.93 -12.59
C ALA A 428 -21.87 -0.55 -12.58
N TRP A 429 -22.72 -0.27 -13.57
CA TRP A 429 -23.49 0.97 -13.62
C TRP A 429 -24.52 1.05 -12.48
N LEU A 430 -25.27 -0.01 -12.22
CA LEU A 430 -26.22 -0.08 -11.10
C LEU A 430 -25.51 0.06 -9.75
N PHE A 431 -24.33 -0.54 -9.59
CA PHE A 431 -23.52 -0.38 -8.40
C PHE A 431 -23.08 1.08 -8.22
N PHE A 432 -22.52 1.68 -9.27
CA PHE A 432 -22.11 3.09 -9.27
C PHE A 432 -23.28 4.02 -8.96
N TYR A 433 -24.35 3.95 -9.77
CA TYR A 433 -25.52 4.81 -9.66
C TYR A 433 -26.27 4.57 -8.35
N GLY A 434 -26.57 3.32 -8.02
CA GLY A 434 -27.36 3.00 -6.83
C GLY A 434 -26.64 3.36 -5.52
N LEU A 435 -25.34 3.09 -5.42
CA LEU A 435 -24.60 3.34 -4.19
C LEU A 435 -24.10 4.79 -4.11
N PHE A 436 -23.42 5.29 -5.13
CA PHE A 436 -22.73 6.57 -5.02
C PHE A 436 -23.59 7.76 -5.41
N ASP A 437 -24.33 7.65 -6.51
CA ASP A 437 -25.17 8.74 -7.00
C ASP A 437 -26.47 8.83 -6.18
N TYR A 438 -27.20 7.73 -6.06
CA TYR A 438 -28.51 7.70 -5.40
C TYR A 438 -28.44 7.60 -3.87
N ALA A 439 -27.65 6.67 -3.30
CA ALA A 439 -27.63 6.51 -1.85
C ALA A 439 -26.73 7.54 -1.15
N LEU A 440 -25.52 7.75 -1.67
CA LEU A 440 -24.53 8.64 -1.07
C LEU A 440 -24.57 10.09 -1.58
N HIS A 441 -25.32 10.39 -2.65
CA HIS A 441 -25.44 11.73 -3.24
C HIS A 441 -24.08 12.38 -3.51
N VAL A 442 -23.13 11.60 -4.00
CA VAL A 442 -21.79 12.08 -4.32
C VAL A 442 -21.88 13.03 -5.53
N PRO A 443 -21.36 14.27 -5.45
CA PRO A 443 -21.51 15.28 -6.49
C PRO A 443 -20.55 15.00 -7.66
N PHE A 444 -20.90 14.05 -8.52
CA PHE A 444 -20.09 13.74 -9.69
C PHE A 444 -20.13 14.87 -10.72
N PRO A 445 -18.99 15.22 -11.34
CA PRO A 445 -18.96 16.24 -12.36
C PRO A 445 -19.67 15.76 -13.63
N ASP A 446 -20.39 16.69 -14.26
CA ASP A 446 -20.96 16.47 -15.57
C ASP A 446 -19.88 16.30 -16.65
N GLY A 447 -20.22 15.59 -17.72
CA GLY A 447 -19.34 15.44 -18.86
C GLY A 447 -19.14 16.75 -19.61
N GLN A 448 -17.89 17.09 -19.92
CA GLN A 448 -17.56 18.30 -20.70
C GLN A 448 -18.26 18.34 -22.06
N LEU A 449 -18.55 17.18 -22.64
CA LEU A 449 -19.30 17.10 -23.91
C LEU A 449 -20.68 17.74 -23.78
N PHE A 450 -21.36 17.58 -22.64
CA PHE A 450 -22.69 18.15 -22.42
C PHE A 450 -22.64 19.68 -22.28
N LEU A 451 -21.59 20.20 -21.66
CA LEU A 451 -21.32 21.64 -21.60
C LEU A 451 -21.04 22.21 -23.00
N TRP A 452 -20.17 21.55 -23.78
CA TRP A 452 -19.84 21.98 -25.14
C TRP A 452 -21.03 21.93 -26.10
N LEU A 453 -21.94 20.97 -25.90
CA LEU A 453 -23.18 20.83 -26.66
C LEU A 453 -24.31 21.75 -26.15
N GLY A 454 -24.08 22.53 -25.09
CA GLY A 454 -25.08 23.44 -24.50
C GLY A 454 -26.26 22.72 -23.84
N LEU A 455 -26.10 21.46 -23.47
CA LEU A 455 -27.13 20.64 -22.82
C LEU A 455 -27.21 20.89 -21.31
N ILE A 456 -26.18 21.52 -20.73
CA ILE A 456 -26.07 21.84 -19.30
C ILE A 456 -25.53 23.27 -19.19
N ALA A 457 -26.05 24.05 -18.22
CA ALA A 457 -25.58 25.41 -17.95
C ALA A 457 -24.20 25.38 -17.26
N SER A 458 -23.31 26.28 -17.69
CA SER A 458 -21.94 26.45 -17.17
C SER A 458 -21.86 26.87 -15.72
#